data_AF-A0A2S9G1I3-F1
#
_entry.id   AF-A0A2S9G1I3-F1
#
_cell.length_a   1.000
_cell.length_b   1.000
_cell.length_c   1.000
_cell.angle_alpha   90.00
_cell.angle_beta   90.00
_cell.angle_gamma   90.00
#
_symmetry.space_group_name_H-M   'P 1'
#
loop_
_entity.id
_entity.type
_entity.pdbx_description
1 polymer ?
#
loop_
_entity_poly.entity_id
_entity_poly.type
_entity_poly.pdbx_seq_one_letter_code
_entity_poly.pdbx_strand_id
1 'polypeptide(L)'
;EFGTLATWLVFVLNVALGSIDRPGGALFPKAPVWSPMFMKPPDQDGRGWQFGRFRSRVRGAAEVLGQFLISCLAEEIDTPGDGQI
;
A
#
# COMPACT_ATOMS: atom_id res chain seq x y z
N GLU A 1 -13.69 16.67 -3.14
CA GLU A 1 -13.39 18.10 -3.28
C GLU A 1 -12.23 18.57 -2.39
N PHE A 2 -12.19 18.26 -1.08
CA PHE A 2 -11.16 18.79 -0.16
C PHE A 2 -9.97 17.87 0.15
N GLY A 3 -9.72 16.83 -0.66
CA GLY A 3 -8.69 15.82 -0.36
C GLY A 3 -7.29 16.42 -0.19
N THR A 4 -6.88 17.30 -1.12
CA THR A 4 -5.59 17.99 -1.04
C THR A 4 -5.47 18.83 0.23
N LEU A 5 -6.51 19.61 0.56
CA LEU A 5 -6.50 20.45 1.76
C LEU A 5 -6.38 19.61 3.03
N ALA A 6 -7.19 18.56 3.14
CA ALA A 6 -7.18 17.67 4.31
C ALA A 6 -5.81 17.01 4.51
N THR A 7 -5.19 16.51 3.43
CA THR A 7 -3.85 15.89 3.47
C THR A 7 -2.79 16.87 3.96
N TRP A 8 -2.81 18.12 3.49
CA TRP A 8 -1.81 19.13 3.87
C TRP A 8 -2.06 19.73 5.26
N LEU A 9 -3.31 19.84 5.69
CA LEU A 9 -3.67 20.43 6.98
C LEU A 9 -3.01 19.69 8.15
N VAL A 10 -2.86 18.36 8.07
CA VAL A 10 -2.16 17.57 9.10
C VAL A 10 -0.72 18.04 9.28
N PHE A 11 0.00 18.34 8.21
CA PHE A 11 1.36 18.88 8.29
C PHE A 11 1.38 20.29 8.87
N VAL A 12 0.45 21.15 8.46
CA VAL A 12 0.32 22.53 9.00
C VAL A 12 0.08 22.50 10.52
N LEU A 13 -0.80 21.63 11.00
CA LEU A 13 -1.07 21.46 12.43
C LEU A 13 0.17 20.97 13.19
N ASN A 14 0.91 20.01 12.64
CA ASN A 14 2.15 19.53 13.26
C ASN A 14 3.23 20.61 13.33
N VAL A 15 3.37 21.46 12.31
CA VAL A 15 4.25 22.64 12.34
C VAL A 15 3.81 23.62 13.43
N ALA A 16 2.53 24.00 13.42
CA ALA A 16 1.98 25.01 14.34
C ALA A 16 2.09 24.58 15.81
N LEU A 17 1.98 23.29 16.08
CA LEU A 17 2.11 22.71 17.42
C LEU A 17 3.56 22.37 17.80
N GLY A 18 4.56 22.74 16.99
CA GLY A 18 5.96 22.38 17.24
C GLY A 18 6.17 20.86 17.39
N SER A 19 5.38 20.08 16.65
CA SER A 19 5.32 18.62 16.78
C SER A 19 6.17 17.87 15.77
N ILE A 20 6.94 18.58 14.95
CA ILE A 20 7.89 18.00 14.01
C ILE A 20 9.23 17.75 14.69
N ASP A 21 9.85 16.61 14.38
CA ASP A 21 11.23 16.26 14.80
C ASP A 21 11.47 16.27 16.31
N ARG A 22 10.45 15.86 17.07
CA ARG A 22 10.54 15.62 18.51
C ARG A 22 10.15 14.18 18.86
N PRO A 23 10.62 13.62 19.99
CA PRO A 23 10.17 12.31 20.46
C PRO A 23 8.64 12.22 20.51
N GLY A 24 8.08 11.20 19.87
CA GLY A 24 6.62 11.00 19.74
C GLY A 24 5.90 11.99 18.83
N GLY A 25 6.63 12.85 18.11
CA GLY A 25 6.11 13.79 17.13
C GLY A 25 6.04 13.23 15.72
N ALA A 26 5.58 14.05 14.78
CA ALA A 26 5.59 13.72 13.36
C ALA A 26 7.01 13.77 12.79
N LEU A 27 7.29 12.83 11.89
CA LEU A 27 8.56 12.73 11.17
C LEU A 27 8.29 12.35 9.70
N PHE A 28 9.31 12.50 8.86
CA PHE A 28 9.33 12.03 7.48
C PHE A 28 10.27 10.82 7.36
N PRO A 29 9.91 9.65 7.94
CA PRO A 29 10.81 8.52 7.97
C PRO A 29 11.01 7.96 6.58
N LYS A 30 12.22 7.48 6.33
CA LYS A 30 12.39 6.39 5.38
C LYS A 30 11.73 5.16 5.96
N ALA A 31 10.77 4.57 5.25
CA ALA A 31 10.11 3.35 5.69
C ALA A 31 11.17 2.25 5.97
N PRO A 32 11.10 1.56 7.12
CA PRO A 32 12.07 0.53 7.48
C PRO A 32 11.91 -0.73 6.63
N VAL A 33 10.71 -0.93 6.08
CA VAL A 33 10.35 -2.00 5.16
C VAL A 33 9.67 -1.41 3.93
N TRP A 34 9.48 -2.25 2.91
CA TRP A 34 8.78 -1.85 1.70
C TRP A 34 7.40 -1.25 2.01
N SER A 35 7.09 -0.12 1.37
CA SER A 35 5.80 0.55 1.48
C SER A 35 5.29 0.93 0.08
N PRO A 36 4.08 0.47 -0.31
CA PRO A 36 3.54 0.73 -1.64
C PRO A 36 3.32 2.23 -1.93
N MET A 37 3.24 3.08 -0.91
CA MET A 37 3.12 4.54 -1.09
C MET A 37 4.39 5.21 -1.60
N PHE A 38 5.56 4.69 -1.24
CA PHE A 38 6.83 5.40 -1.44
C PHE A 38 7.76 4.69 -2.42
N MET A 39 7.51 3.41 -2.71
CA MET A 39 8.45 2.59 -3.45
C MET A 39 7.80 1.43 -4.19
N LYS A 40 8.44 1.05 -5.28
CA LYS A 40 8.10 -0.11 -6.10
C LYS A 40 8.32 -1.42 -5.32
N PRO A 41 7.48 -2.46 -5.53
CA PRO A 41 7.74 -3.78 -4.97
C PRO A 41 9.21 -4.19 -5.18
N PRO A 42 9.90 -4.74 -4.16
CA PRO A 42 11.34 -4.99 -4.22
C PRO A 42 11.75 -5.95 -5.33
N ASP A 43 10.83 -6.81 -5.73
CA ASP A 43 10.96 -7.80 -6.79
C ASP A 43 10.73 -7.24 -8.20
N GLN A 44 10.48 -5.93 -8.33
CA GLN A 44 10.40 -5.27 -9.62
C GLN A 44 11.54 -4.25 -9.80
N ASP A 45 12.66 -4.69 -10.37
CA ASP A 45 13.88 -3.90 -10.64
C ASP A 45 13.85 -3.12 -11.98
N GLY A 46 13.00 -3.53 -12.93
CA GLY A 46 12.90 -2.92 -14.26
C GLY A 46 12.32 -1.48 -14.29
N ARG A 47 12.40 -0.83 -15.47
CA ARG A 47 11.78 0.48 -15.70
C ARG A 47 10.26 0.39 -15.69
N GLY A 48 9.60 1.28 -14.96
CA GLY A 48 8.14 1.37 -14.88
C GLY A 48 7.50 0.32 -13.96
N TRP A 49 6.20 0.45 -13.72
CA TRP A 49 5.41 -0.45 -12.88
C TRP A 49 4.93 -1.66 -13.66
N GLN A 50 5.02 -2.85 -13.08
CA GLN A 50 4.45 -4.08 -13.62
C GLN A 50 3.29 -4.53 -12.73
N PHE A 51 2.19 -4.95 -13.37
CA PHE A 51 0.97 -5.43 -12.70
C PHE A 51 0.52 -6.74 -13.34
N GLY A 52 -0.24 -7.54 -12.59
CA GLY A 52 -0.74 -8.83 -13.08
C GLY A 52 0.35 -9.87 -13.29
N ARG A 53 1.46 -9.78 -12.55
CA ARG A 53 2.58 -10.74 -12.61
C ARG A 53 2.15 -12.12 -12.11
N PHE A 54 1.20 -12.14 -11.20
CA PHE A 54 0.42 -13.28 -10.79
C PHE A 54 -1.06 -12.91 -10.72
N ARG A 55 -1.94 -13.90 -10.65
CA ARG A 55 -3.40 -13.72 -10.70
C ARG A 55 -4.06 -14.49 -9.55
N SER A 56 -5.19 -13.98 -9.06
CA SER A 56 -5.98 -14.71 -8.07
C SER A 56 -6.43 -16.04 -8.67
N ARG A 57 -6.57 -17.07 -7.83
CA ARG A 57 -6.84 -18.44 -8.26
C ARG A 57 -8.25 -18.60 -8.79
N VAL A 58 -9.24 -17.97 -8.13
CA VAL A 58 -10.66 -18.18 -8.46
C VAL A 58 -11.10 -17.32 -9.65
N ARG A 59 -11.18 -15.98 -9.51
CA ARG A 59 -11.62 -15.11 -10.62
C ARG A 59 -10.51 -14.62 -11.56
N GLY A 60 -9.26 -14.98 -11.35
CA GLY A 60 -8.15 -14.53 -12.21
C GLY A 60 -7.88 -13.03 -12.13
N ALA A 61 -8.16 -12.38 -11.01
CA ALA A 61 -7.89 -10.95 -10.81
C ALA A 61 -6.37 -10.69 -10.87
N ALA A 62 -5.95 -9.66 -11.61
CA ALA A 62 -4.55 -9.30 -11.71
C ALA A 62 -4.02 -8.73 -10.37
N GLU A 63 -2.81 -9.14 -9.98
CA GLU A 63 -2.08 -8.52 -8.89
C GLU A 63 -1.81 -7.02 -9.12
N VAL A 64 -1.87 -6.25 -8.04
CA VAL A 64 -1.46 -4.85 -8.00
C VAL A 64 -0.53 -4.64 -6.80
N LEU A 65 0.71 -4.19 -7.04
CA LEU A 65 1.70 -3.89 -6.00
C LEU A 65 1.98 -5.05 -5.02
N GLY A 66 2.00 -6.27 -5.54
CA GLY A 66 2.24 -7.51 -4.80
C GLY A 66 1.03 -7.99 -4.02
N GLN A 67 -0.17 -7.43 -4.25
CA GLN A 67 -1.38 -7.70 -3.49
C GLN A 67 -2.56 -8.03 -4.41
N PHE A 68 -3.56 -8.72 -3.85
CA PHE A 68 -4.88 -8.91 -4.48
C PHE A 68 -5.92 -7.99 -3.84
N LEU A 69 -7.00 -7.74 -4.57
CA LEU A 69 -8.15 -7.02 -4.03
C LEU A 69 -8.80 -7.83 -2.91
N ILE A 70 -9.22 -7.15 -1.85
CA ILE A 70 -9.90 -7.79 -0.71
C ILE A 70 -11.19 -8.52 -1.12
N SER A 71 -11.82 -8.10 -2.23
CA SER A 71 -13.00 -8.76 -2.80
C SER A 71 -12.73 -10.17 -3.36
N CYS A 72 -11.46 -10.56 -3.54
CA CYS A 72 -11.07 -11.91 -3.92
C CYS A 72 -10.93 -12.84 -2.70
N LEU A 73 -10.86 -12.31 -1.48
CA LEU A 73 -10.56 -13.11 -0.29
C LEU A 73 -11.65 -14.15 0.00
N ALA A 74 -12.92 -13.75 -0.05
CA ALA A 74 -14.04 -14.64 0.30
C ALA A 74 -14.08 -15.88 -0.60
N GLU A 75 -13.95 -15.70 -1.91
CA GLU A 75 -13.96 -16.83 -2.85
C GLU A 75 -12.69 -17.70 -2.73
N GLU A 76 -11.54 -17.12 -2.39
CA GLU A 76 -10.31 -17.88 -2.16
C GLU A 76 -10.45 -18.81 -0.95
N ILE A 77 -11.15 -18.38 0.10
CA ILE A 77 -11.46 -19.20 1.28
C ILE A 77 -12.51 -20.27 0.93
N ASP A 78 -13.58 -19.90 0.24
CA ASP A 78 -14.74 -20.79 0.03
C ASP A 78 -14.51 -21.84 -1.07
N THR A 79 -13.57 -21.63 -1.98
CA THR A 79 -13.33 -22.53 -3.12
C THR A 79 -12.23 -23.54 -2.79
N PRO A 80 -12.51 -24.85 -2.68
CA PRO A 80 -11.46 -25.85 -2.40
C PRO A 80 -10.42 -25.95 -3.51
N GLY A 81 -9.18 -26.30 -3.17
CA GLY A 81 -8.12 -26.62 -4.13
C GLY A 81 -6.72 -26.21 -3.68
N ASP A 82 -5.73 -26.50 -4.52
CA ASP A 82 -4.33 -26.15 -4.23
C ASP A 82 -4.17 -24.63 -4.07
N GLY A 83 -3.46 -24.22 -3.02
CA GLY A 83 -3.22 -22.80 -2.72
C GLY A 83 -4.38 -22.08 -2.04
N GLN A 84 -5.37 -22.80 -1.49
CA GLN A 84 -6.43 -22.25 -0.65
C GLN A 84 -5.84 -21.56 0.60
N ILE A 85 -6.35 -20.37 0.91
CA ILE A 85 -6.00 -19.57 2.10
C ILE A 85 -7.01 -19.85 3.22
#